data_AF-A0A1H7FJE2-F1
#
_entry.id   AF-A0A1H7FJE2-F1
#
_cell.length_a   1.000
_cell.length_b   1.000
_cell.length_c   1.000
_cell.angle_alpha   90.00
_cell.angle_beta   90.00
_cell.angle_gamma   90.00
#
_symmetry.space_group_name_H-M   'P 1'
#
loop_
_entity.id
_entity.type
_entity.pdbx_description
1 polymer ?
#
loop_
_entity_poly.entity_id
_entity_poly.type
_entity_poly.pdbx_seq_one_letter_code
_entity_poly.pdbx_strand_id
1 'polypeptide(L)'
;MSPDHDLRRPRGRRRPARPLGLAGAVLAAALGVVAVPAVAAADGGTATVRGELVHVWAEGSEGHHAEGSDDTTRLSWVATADGAVRVPAEQVADVPAGATVELTVGRAVEDEASADGHDPARTVLESDVLSPPPDTSPEPLPAPRGGLTNEVTVVLVAPAGTEPDGTRLRDVVTTVDGAVARFWSEQTGGAVALGVTGRHDWVRTTAGCADPQALWDEVAAEVGFAAGPGKHLMLRLSGESAGQPACSYALAQVGASPASGGRLYVRDGGATVIAHELGHNFGLGHSSGEQCDGAVEGGSCRTAGYRDYYDVMGASWAQLGSLNAVQAAALGVLPGDAQRTVSVGEGATSVTLAPLAGGTGLRALRLVDAEGVAYWLEFRSATGRDAWLGTRDNVYRLDAGVLLRRTGQFPDTSLLLDGTPGPAGRWEADLQFALPTGVAVPLSGGDFTLTVRGVDGGGAVVEVVPATRPATAAAAVPAQPAQGSSAGRGTATPAGDAGPVVGTAPGGTAQAPLAWAPAVELAVPRASIPLEPVGDSSSSSGGVLLPVAGSVLGGSVLLLVQVLRRHRLRQG
;
A
#
# COMPACT_ATOMS: atom_id res chain seq x y z
N MET A 1 62.53 34.15 8.59
CA MET A 1 63.97 33.92 8.82
C MET A 1 64.46 32.92 7.80
N SER A 2 65.46 33.34 7.03
CA SER A 2 66.26 32.65 6.01
C SER A 2 65.63 32.20 4.69
N PRO A 3 66.41 32.31 3.58
CA PRO A 3 65.91 32.84 2.31
C PRO A 3 66.36 32.01 1.09
N ASP A 4 66.14 32.64 -0.08
CA ASP A 4 66.93 32.58 -1.31
C ASP A 4 66.32 31.91 -2.57
N HIS A 5 65.97 32.84 -3.46
CA HIS A 5 65.91 32.81 -4.91
C HIS A 5 66.98 31.95 -5.61
N ASP A 6 66.64 31.34 -6.75
CA ASP A 6 67.21 31.83 -8.01
C ASP A 6 66.37 31.49 -9.27
N LEU A 7 66.45 32.42 -10.21
CA LEU A 7 65.78 32.53 -11.50
C LEU A 7 66.53 31.76 -12.59
N ARG A 8 65.83 31.34 -13.66
CA ARG A 8 66.28 31.54 -15.06
C ARG A 8 65.20 31.16 -16.10
N ARG A 9 64.71 32.17 -16.83
CA ARG A 9 64.18 32.09 -18.21
C ARG A 9 65.31 32.43 -19.19
N PRO A 10 65.23 31.99 -20.46
CA PRO A 10 64.83 32.91 -21.57
C PRO A 10 63.93 32.21 -22.62
N ARG A 11 62.83 32.79 -23.13
CA ARG A 11 62.62 33.83 -24.17
C ARG A 11 62.87 33.41 -25.64
N GLY A 12 61.80 33.51 -26.45
CA GLY A 12 61.79 33.84 -27.89
C GLY A 12 61.35 32.69 -28.80
N ARG A 13 60.52 32.83 -29.84
CA ARG A 13 59.95 34.00 -30.55
C ARG A 13 58.75 33.52 -31.42
N ARG A 14 58.01 34.48 -31.97
CA ARG A 14 56.64 34.40 -32.54
C ARG A 14 56.57 33.99 -34.04
N ARG A 15 55.51 33.23 -34.41
CA ARG A 15 54.50 33.35 -35.53
C ARG A 15 54.99 33.45 -37.00
N PRO A 16 54.14 33.34 -38.08
CA PRO A 16 52.72 32.94 -38.23
C PRO A 16 52.41 32.01 -39.45
N ALA A 17 51.10 31.72 -39.65
CA ALA A 17 50.35 31.62 -40.92
C ALA A 17 49.81 30.24 -41.38
N ARG A 18 48.47 30.20 -41.53
CA ARG A 18 47.56 29.24 -42.21
C ARG A 18 47.75 29.30 -43.77
N PRO A 19 47.05 28.55 -44.67
CA PRO A 19 45.81 27.76 -44.52
C PRO A 19 45.66 26.47 -45.41
N LEU A 20 44.46 25.88 -45.31
CA LEU A 20 43.70 25.11 -46.33
C LEU A 20 43.99 23.61 -46.57
N GLY A 21 42.91 22.82 -46.48
CA GLY A 21 42.83 21.41 -46.88
C GLY A 21 41.52 20.75 -46.46
N LEU A 22 40.44 21.05 -47.18
CA LEU A 22 39.17 20.31 -47.14
C LEU A 22 39.36 18.84 -47.54
N ALA A 23 38.60 17.93 -46.92
CA ALA A 23 37.65 17.01 -47.56
C ALA A 23 37.52 15.69 -46.76
N GLY A 24 36.29 15.35 -46.38
CA GLY A 24 35.96 14.09 -45.72
C GLY A 24 34.53 14.12 -45.21
N ALA A 25 33.57 14.16 -46.12
CA ALA A 25 32.15 14.06 -45.80
C ALA A 25 31.82 12.63 -45.34
N VAL A 26 31.34 12.49 -44.11
CA VAL A 26 30.63 11.29 -43.64
C VAL A 26 29.17 11.70 -43.46
N LEU A 27 28.32 11.14 -44.32
CA LEU A 27 26.86 11.17 -44.18
C LEU A 27 26.49 10.43 -42.89
N ALA A 28 26.05 11.16 -41.87
CA ALA A 28 25.26 10.60 -40.78
C ALA A 28 23.80 10.93 -41.06
N ALA A 29 22.99 9.89 -41.24
CA ALA A 29 21.55 9.99 -41.38
C ALA A 29 20.96 10.57 -40.09
N ALA A 30 20.50 11.82 -40.16
CA ALA A 30 19.68 12.43 -39.12
C ALA A 30 18.27 11.87 -39.22
N LEU A 31 17.95 10.87 -38.38
CA LEU A 31 16.58 10.70 -37.90
C LEU A 31 16.39 11.78 -36.83
N GLY A 32 15.66 12.83 -37.20
CA GLY A 32 15.35 13.94 -36.31
C GLY A 32 14.48 13.44 -35.16
N VAL A 33 15.08 13.27 -33.99
CA VAL A 33 14.36 13.43 -32.73
C VAL A 33 14.29 14.93 -32.49
N VAL A 34 13.12 15.51 -32.73
CA VAL A 34 12.81 16.84 -32.25
C VAL A 34 12.74 16.74 -30.73
N ALA A 35 13.80 17.17 -30.05
CA ALA A 35 13.74 17.47 -28.63
C ALA A 35 12.89 18.73 -28.44
N VAL A 36 11.72 18.58 -27.82
CA VAL A 36 10.89 19.71 -27.40
C VAL A 36 11.36 20.10 -25.99
N PRO A 37 11.68 21.38 -25.73
CA PRO A 37 12.01 21.85 -24.40
C PRO A 37 10.73 21.99 -23.56
N ALA A 38 10.86 21.78 -22.25
CA ALA A 38 9.95 22.19 -21.16
C ALA A 38 8.46 22.36 -21.53
N VAL A 39 7.65 21.38 -21.14
CA VAL A 39 6.19 21.44 -21.30
C VAL A 39 5.59 22.48 -20.34
N ALA A 40 5.60 23.74 -20.75
CA ALA A 40 4.46 24.61 -20.53
C ALA A 40 3.42 24.20 -21.59
N ALA A 41 2.62 23.17 -21.29
CA ALA A 41 1.50 22.81 -22.15
C ALA A 41 0.52 23.98 -22.16
N ALA A 42 0.33 24.57 -23.34
CA ALA A 42 -0.84 25.38 -23.60
C ALA A 42 -2.10 24.58 -23.24
N ASP A 43 -3.04 25.22 -22.57
CA ASP A 43 -4.35 24.66 -22.21
C ASP A 43 -5.01 24.00 -23.43
N GLY A 44 -4.99 22.66 -23.48
CA GLY A 44 -5.68 21.85 -24.49
C GLY A 44 -4.88 20.78 -25.25
N GLY A 45 -3.56 20.69 -25.08
CA GLY A 45 -2.74 19.66 -25.76
C GLY A 45 -2.70 18.30 -25.05
N THR A 46 -2.87 17.21 -25.80
CA THR A 46 -2.59 15.84 -25.34
C THR A 46 -1.08 15.58 -25.35
N ALA A 47 -0.56 14.90 -24.33
CA ALA A 47 0.85 14.52 -24.26
C ALA A 47 0.99 13.03 -23.87
N THR A 48 1.98 12.35 -24.41
CA THR A 48 2.31 10.97 -23.99
C THR A 48 3.40 11.03 -22.94
N VAL A 49 3.17 10.40 -21.80
CA VAL A 49 4.08 10.34 -20.65
C VAL A 49 4.43 8.89 -20.38
N ARG A 50 5.71 8.59 -20.26
CA ARG A 50 6.20 7.24 -20.00
C ARG A 50 7.11 7.25 -18.78
N GLY A 51 6.86 6.33 -17.86
CA GLY A 51 7.61 6.24 -16.62
C GLY A 51 7.05 5.21 -15.65
N GLU A 52 7.50 5.27 -14.41
CA GLU A 52 7.03 4.41 -13.34
C GLU A 52 5.77 5.01 -12.71
N LEU A 53 4.70 4.24 -12.57
CA LEU A 53 3.53 4.64 -11.83
C LEU A 53 3.81 4.55 -10.33
N VAL A 54 3.67 5.67 -9.64
CA VAL A 54 3.84 5.78 -8.20
C VAL A 54 2.48 6.04 -7.56
N HIS A 55 2.14 5.22 -6.57
CA HIS A 55 1.03 5.48 -5.66
C HIS A 55 1.56 5.91 -4.30
N VAL A 56 0.93 6.92 -3.74
CA VAL A 56 1.28 7.49 -2.44
C VAL A 56 0.01 7.71 -1.63
N TRP A 57 0.08 7.40 -0.35
CA TRP A 57 -1.02 7.62 0.59
C TRP A 57 -0.71 8.79 1.49
N ALA A 58 -1.56 9.81 1.41
CA ALA A 58 -1.53 11.00 2.27
C ALA A 58 -2.40 10.75 3.50
N GLU A 59 -1.77 10.84 4.66
CA GLU A 59 -2.41 10.62 5.95
C GLU A 59 -2.98 11.94 6.49
N GLY A 60 -4.27 11.93 6.82
CA GLY A 60 -5.02 13.06 7.34
C GLY A 60 -4.55 13.62 8.68
N SER A 61 -5.21 14.68 9.13
CA SER A 61 -4.77 15.50 10.26
C SER A 61 -4.72 14.78 11.63
N GLU A 62 -3.78 15.21 12.50
CA GLU A 62 -3.59 14.65 13.84
C GLU A 62 -4.87 14.73 14.69
N GLY A 63 -5.30 13.59 15.23
CA GLY A 63 -6.34 13.55 16.26
C GLY A 63 -7.79 13.53 15.77
N HIS A 64 -8.03 13.42 14.46
CA HIS A 64 -9.35 13.21 13.87
C HIS A 64 -9.68 11.74 13.56
N HIS A 65 -8.92 10.77 14.08
CA HIS A 65 -9.21 9.33 13.95
C HIS A 65 -10.41 8.84 14.80
N ALA A 66 -11.32 9.73 15.18
CA ALA A 66 -12.52 9.44 15.99
C ALA A 66 -13.83 9.87 15.31
N GLU A 67 -13.77 10.46 14.11
CA GLU A 67 -14.97 10.77 13.31
C GLU A 67 -14.77 10.12 11.94
N GLY A 68 -15.74 9.33 11.48
CA GLY A 68 -15.65 8.55 10.24
C GLY A 68 -15.58 9.37 8.94
N SER A 69 -14.60 10.26 8.81
CA SER A 69 -14.10 10.79 7.54
C SER A 69 -12.84 10.01 7.13
N ASP A 70 -12.87 9.45 5.93
CA ASP A 70 -11.68 8.96 5.22
C ASP A 70 -10.76 10.15 4.91
N ASP A 71 -10.02 10.64 5.90
CA ASP A 71 -9.05 11.73 5.73
C ASP A 71 -7.77 11.20 5.05
N THR A 72 -7.91 10.23 4.14
CA THR A 72 -6.81 9.54 3.45
C THR A 72 -6.94 9.78 1.97
N THR A 73 -5.98 10.47 1.39
CA THR A 73 -6.05 10.81 -0.03
C THR A 73 -5.00 9.99 -0.79
N ARG A 74 -5.43 9.24 -1.82
CA ARG A 74 -4.49 8.61 -2.75
C ARG A 74 -3.97 9.66 -3.70
N LEU A 75 -2.65 9.82 -3.76
CA LEU A 75 -1.98 10.51 -4.86
C LEU A 75 -1.41 9.49 -5.84
N SER A 76 -1.41 9.85 -7.12
CA SER A 76 -0.79 9.03 -8.16
C SER A 76 -0.08 9.91 -9.17
N TRP A 77 1.09 9.48 -9.61
CA TRP A 77 1.83 10.15 -10.66
C TRP A 77 2.68 9.18 -11.45
N VAL A 78 3.04 9.59 -12.66
CA VAL A 78 4.07 8.92 -13.45
C VAL A 78 5.40 9.63 -13.21
N ALA A 79 6.35 8.94 -12.57
CA ALA A 79 7.71 9.42 -12.39
C ALA A 79 8.52 9.22 -13.67
N THR A 80 9.04 10.32 -14.23
CA THR A 80 9.84 10.32 -15.47
C THR A 80 11.24 10.89 -15.21
N ALA A 81 12.13 10.79 -16.19
CA ALA A 81 13.45 11.41 -16.13
C ALA A 81 13.40 12.95 -16.04
N ASP A 82 12.31 13.57 -16.49
CA ASP A 82 12.14 15.02 -16.58
C ASP A 82 11.24 15.58 -15.45
N GLY A 83 10.79 14.74 -14.52
CA GLY A 83 9.88 15.10 -13.42
C GLY A 83 8.67 14.17 -13.31
N ALA A 84 7.77 14.47 -12.38
CA ALA A 84 6.53 13.72 -12.23
C ALA A 84 5.34 14.40 -12.90
N VAL A 85 4.42 13.57 -13.40
CA VAL A 85 3.13 14.03 -13.92
C VAL A 85 2.03 13.41 -13.07
N ARG A 86 1.38 14.25 -12.26
CA ARG A 86 0.25 13.83 -11.42
C ARG A 86 -0.93 13.43 -12.29
N VAL A 87 -1.57 12.32 -11.94
CA VAL A 87 -2.77 11.79 -12.60
C VAL A 87 -3.85 11.50 -11.55
N PRO A 88 -5.14 11.63 -11.89
CA PRO A 88 -6.21 11.30 -10.97
C PRO A 88 -6.11 9.84 -10.54
N ALA A 89 -6.10 9.61 -9.23
CA ALA A 89 -5.76 8.31 -8.69
C ALA A 89 -6.81 7.24 -9.06
N GLU A 90 -8.07 7.63 -9.23
CA GLU A 90 -9.17 6.74 -9.64
C GLU A 90 -9.01 6.21 -11.08
N GLN A 91 -8.34 6.94 -11.97
CA GLN A 91 -8.14 6.54 -13.37
C GLN A 91 -7.01 5.52 -13.55
N VAL A 92 -6.22 5.28 -12.51
CA VAL A 92 -5.10 4.34 -12.49
C VAL A 92 -5.18 3.36 -11.32
N ALA A 93 -6.39 3.19 -10.74
CA ALA A 93 -6.60 2.41 -9.53
C ALA A 93 -6.20 0.93 -9.66
N ASP A 94 -6.38 0.36 -10.86
CA ASP A 94 -6.14 -1.05 -11.15
C ASP A 94 -4.71 -1.34 -11.62
N VAL A 95 -3.88 -0.30 -11.76
CA VAL A 95 -2.49 -0.45 -12.17
C VAL A 95 -1.62 -0.57 -10.92
N PRO A 96 -0.77 -1.61 -10.79
CA PRO A 96 0.08 -1.75 -9.61
C PRO A 96 1.11 -0.62 -9.48
N ALA A 97 1.40 -0.21 -8.24
CA ALA A 97 2.54 0.66 -7.94
C ALA A 97 3.85 0.03 -8.45
N GLY A 98 4.73 0.84 -9.01
CA GLY A 98 6.00 0.40 -9.59
C GLY A 98 5.90 -0.14 -11.03
N ALA A 99 4.69 -0.24 -11.59
CA ALA A 99 4.53 -0.62 -12.99
C ALA A 99 5.11 0.45 -13.93
N THR A 100 5.77 0.02 -15.02
CA THR A 100 6.14 0.96 -16.08
C THR A 100 4.94 1.16 -17.00
N VAL A 101 4.47 2.40 -17.10
CA VAL A 101 3.29 2.78 -17.87
C VAL A 101 3.62 3.76 -18.99
N GLU A 102 2.79 3.77 -20.02
CA GLU A 102 2.68 4.83 -21.01
C GLU A 102 1.25 5.37 -20.95
N LEU A 103 1.11 6.66 -20.61
CA LEU A 103 -0.17 7.32 -20.49
C LEU A 103 -0.29 8.44 -21.52
N THR A 104 -1.43 8.53 -22.20
CA THR A 104 -1.80 9.75 -22.93
C THR A 104 -2.58 10.64 -21.97
N VAL A 105 -2.01 11.79 -21.60
CA VAL A 105 -2.63 12.73 -20.67
C VAL A 105 -3.21 13.94 -21.39
N GLY A 106 -4.40 14.36 -20.94
CA GLY A 106 -5.16 15.50 -21.42
C GLY A 106 -4.94 16.76 -20.58
N ARG A 107 -5.97 17.58 -20.45
CA ARG A 107 -5.95 18.85 -19.70
C ARG A 107 -5.71 18.65 -18.19
N ALA A 108 -5.34 19.73 -17.51
CA ALA A 108 -5.34 19.77 -16.05
C ALA A 108 -6.77 19.64 -15.50
N VAL A 109 -6.91 18.96 -14.37
CA VAL A 109 -8.16 18.72 -13.66
C VAL A 109 -7.93 18.83 -12.15
N GLU A 110 -8.89 19.40 -11.46
CA GLU A 110 -8.94 19.37 -10.00
C GLU A 110 -9.61 18.06 -9.56
N ASP A 111 -8.94 17.31 -8.70
CA ASP A 111 -9.45 16.09 -8.09
C ASP A 111 -9.54 16.24 -6.57
N GLU A 112 -9.76 15.15 -5.85
CA GLU A 112 -9.88 15.18 -4.39
C GLU A 112 -8.62 15.76 -3.71
N ALA A 113 -7.42 15.31 -4.08
CA ALA A 113 -6.20 15.84 -3.45
C ALA A 113 -5.91 17.29 -3.83
N SER A 114 -6.40 17.78 -4.97
CA SER A 114 -6.34 19.22 -5.26
C SER A 114 -7.10 20.05 -4.22
N ALA A 115 -8.22 19.54 -3.69
CA ALA A 115 -8.97 20.22 -2.64
C ALA A 115 -8.17 20.34 -1.34
N ASP A 116 -7.25 19.40 -1.10
CA ASP A 116 -6.31 19.40 0.03
C ASP A 116 -5.08 20.29 -0.20
N GLY A 117 -4.99 20.93 -1.38
CA GLY A 117 -3.95 21.87 -1.76
C GLY A 117 -2.80 21.27 -2.56
N HIS A 118 -2.93 20.04 -3.04
CA HIS A 118 -1.95 19.45 -3.96
C HIS A 118 -2.07 20.05 -5.36
N ASP A 119 -0.99 19.98 -6.14
CA ASP A 119 -0.99 20.48 -7.51
C ASP A 119 -2.03 19.75 -8.39
N PRO A 120 -2.64 20.40 -9.41
CA PRO A 120 -3.66 19.78 -10.25
C PRO A 120 -3.15 18.54 -11.01
N ALA A 121 -4.01 17.53 -11.13
CA ALA A 121 -3.73 16.33 -11.90
C ALA A 121 -3.96 16.54 -13.41
N ARG A 122 -3.48 15.61 -14.25
CA ARG A 122 -3.73 15.59 -15.70
C ARG A 122 -4.63 14.41 -16.03
N THR A 123 -5.77 14.65 -16.69
CA THR A 123 -6.70 13.57 -17.06
C THR A 123 -6.00 12.50 -17.88
N VAL A 124 -6.20 11.23 -17.55
CA VAL A 124 -5.72 10.08 -18.34
C VAL A 124 -6.73 9.80 -19.44
N LEU A 125 -6.30 9.86 -20.69
CA LEU A 125 -7.13 9.60 -21.87
C LEU A 125 -6.94 8.17 -22.38
N GLU A 126 -5.74 7.62 -22.20
CA GLU A 126 -5.36 6.26 -22.58
C GLU A 126 -4.23 5.78 -21.66
N SER A 127 -4.20 4.49 -21.34
CA SER A 127 -3.19 3.87 -20.48
C SER A 127 -2.76 2.51 -21.01
N ASP A 128 -1.44 2.33 -21.11
CA ASP A 128 -0.81 1.05 -21.44
C ASP A 128 0.20 0.68 -20.34
N VAL A 129 0.04 -0.51 -19.77
CA VAL A 129 1.04 -1.10 -18.86
C VAL A 129 2.11 -1.80 -19.71
N LEU A 130 3.27 -1.15 -19.83
CA LEU A 130 4.37 -1.65 -20.65
C LEU A 130 5.11 -2.81 -19.97
N SER A 131 5.19 -2.78 -18.65
CA SER A 131 5.78 -3.84 -17.83
C SER A 131 5.18 -3.82 -16.42
N PRO A 132 4.93 -4.99 -15.81
CA PRO A 132 4.53 -5.04 -14.41
C PRO A 132 5.62 -4.44 -13.52
N PRO A 133 5.32 -4.13 -12.24
CA PRO A 133 6.37 -3.80 -11.29
C PRO A 133 7.45 -4.90 -11.29
N PRO A 134 8.72 -4.54 -11.09
CA PRO A 134 9.81 -5.49 -11.12
C PRO A 134 9.49 -6.71 -10.25
N ASP A 135 9.44 -7.88 -10.90
CA ASP A 135 9.02 -9.14 -10.31
C ASP A 135 9.97 -9.51 -9.16
N THR A 136 9.45 -9.51 -7.94
CA THR A 136 10.17 -10.02 -6.76
C THR A 136 9.77 -11.47 -6.54
N SER A 137 10.15 -12.34 -7.49
CA SER A 137 10.50 -13.70 -7.08
C SER A 137 11.46 -13.59 -5.89
N PRO A 138 11.45 -14.52 -4.92
CA PRO A 138 12.30 -14.45 -3.73
C PRO A 138 13.76 -14.72 -4.16
N GLU A 139 14.35 -13.81 -4.91
CA GLU A 139 15.78 -13.74 -5.08
C GLU A 139 16.33 -13.42 -3.70
N PRO A 140 17.33 -14.19 -3.21
CA PRO A 140 17.93 -13.92 -1.91
C PRO A 140 18.41 -12.47 -1.89
N LEU A 141 17.84 -11.69 -0.98
CA LEU A 141 18.19 -10.28 -0.77
C LEU A 141 19.72 -10.18 -0.79
N PRO A 142 20.32 -9.29 -1.60
CA PRO A 142 21.76 -9.14 -1.62
C PRO A 142 22.24 -8.91 -0.18
N ALA A 143 23.25 -9.70 0.22
CA ALA A 143 23.78 -9.66 1.57
C ALA A 143 24.07 -8.19 1.96
N PRO A 144 23.49 -7.71 3.08
CA PRO A 144 23.52 -6.31 3.44
C PRO A 144 24.91 -5.70 3.60
N ARG A 145 24.99 -4.37 3.56
CA ARG A 145 25.95 -3.67 4.41
C ARG A 145 25.54 -3.90 5.87
N GLY A 146 26.35 -4.62 6.64
CA GLY A 146 26.20 -4.71 8.09
C GLY A 146 24.99 -5.51 8.63
N GLY A 147 24.34 -6.34 7.82
CA GLY A 147 23.20 -7.19 8.22
C GLY A 147 21.78 -6.62 8.03
N LEU A 148 21.63 -5.44 7.41
CA LEU A 148 20.35 -4.77 7.10
C LEU A 148 19.72 -5.15 5.75
N THR A 149 18.50 -5.66 5.73
CA THR A 149 17.75 -5.83 4.46
C THR A 149 17.24 -4.50 3.92
N ASN A 150 17.02 -3.52 4.81
CA ASN A 150 16.45 -2.23 4.48
C ASN A 150 17.26 -1.10 5.15
N GLU A 151 17.79 -0.19 4.34
CA GLU A 151 18.60 0.95 4.73
C GLU A 151 17.75 2.23 4.75
N VAL A 152 17.78 2.98 5.86
CA VAL A 152 17.03 4.23 5.98
C VAL A 152 17.99 5.43 5.96
N THR A 153 17.76 6.37 5.06
CA THR A 153 18.35 7.71 5.09
C THR A 153 17.37 8.67 5.74
N VAL A 154 17.73 9.21 6.91
CA VAL A 154 16.90 10.17 7.66
C VAL A 154 17.36 11.59 7.39
N VAL A 155 16.43 12.48 7.05
CA VAL A 155 16.70 13.90 6.82
C VAL A 155 15.68 14.75 7.59
N LEU A 156 16.14 15.75 8.35
CA LEU A 156 15.25 16.78 8.87
C LEU A 156 14.99 17.81 7.78
N VAL A 157 13.73 18.16 7.52
CA VAL A 157 13.38 19.02 6.38
C VAL A 157 12.45 20.14 6.81
N ALA A 158 12.78 21.37 6.43
CA ALA A 158 11.87 22.49 6.46
C ALA A 158 11.40 22.76 5.02
N PRO A 159 10.18 22.33 4.65
CA PRO A 159 9.56 22.65 3.36
C PRO A 159 9.45 24.16 3.12
N ALA A 160 9.26 24.55 1.86
CA ALA A 160 9.00 25.94 1.51
C ALA A 160 7.87 26.55 2.37
N GLY A 161 8.12 27.74 2.90
CA GLY A 161 7.17 28.43 3.79
C GLY A 161 7.27 28.03 5.27
N THR A 162 8.22 27.17 5.65
CA THR A 162 8.48 26.76 7.05
C THR A 162 9.94 26.99 7.44
N GLU A 163 10.21 27.02 8.74
CA GLU A 163 11.56 27.03 9.30
C GLU A 163 11.86 25.75 10.10
N PRO A 164 13.15 25.39 10.27
CA PRO A 164 13.58 24.37 11.22
C PRO A 164 13.00 24.57 12.62
N ASP A 165 12.51 23.48 13.23
CA ASP A 165 12.02 23.49 14.60
C ASP A 165 13.05 22.90 15.60
N GLY A 166 12.62 22.67 16.85
CA GLY A 166 13.45 22.13 17.92
C GLY A 166 13.78 20.63 17.82
N THR A 167 13.32 19.93 16.78
CA THR A 167 13.54 18.50 16.59
C THR A 167 15.02 18.21 16.42
N ARG A 168 15.49 17.16 17.13
CA ARG A 168 16.89 16.74 17.06
C ARG A 168 16.99 15.49 16.20
N LEU A 169 17.87 15.53 15.20
CA LEU A 169 18.12 14.40 14.30
C LEU A 169 18.42 13.11 15.07
N ARG A 170 19.19 13.20 16.16
CA ARG A 170 19.55 12.05 17.00
C ARG A 170 18.32 11.35 17.59
N ASP A 171 17.27 12.08 17.91
CA ASP A 171 16.09 11.54 18.58
C ASP A 171 15.28 10.74 17.54
N VAL A 172 15.12 11.27 16.32
CA VAL A 172 14.51 10.57 15.18
C VAL A 172 15.30 9.31 14.81
N VAL A 173 16.62 9.41 14.68
CA VAL A 173 17.49 8.24 14.39
C VAL A 173 17.38 7.18 15.49
N THR A 174 17.31 7.59 16.76
CA THR A 174 17.12 6.66 17.89
C THR A 174 15.78 5.94 17.82
N THR A 175 14.71 6.63 17.38
CA THR A 175 13.41 6.00 17.16
C THR A 175 13.47 4.95 16.05
N VAL A 176 14.09 5.28 14.91
CA VAL A 176 14.23 4.38 13.75
C VAL A 176 15.07 3.14 14.11
N ASP A 177 16.28 3.32 14.61
CA ASP A 177 17.19 2.22 14.98
C ASP A 177 16.71 1.45 16.23
N GLY A 178 15.79 2.03 17.01
CA GLY A 178 15.26 1.45 18.23
C GLY A 178 13.93 0.76 18.03
N ALA A 179 12.84 1.48 18.30
CA ALA A 179 11.49 0.91 18.37
C ALA A 179 11.01 0.41 17.00
N VAL A 180 11.29 1.14 15.92
CA VAL A 180 10.84 0.81 14.56
C VAL A 180 11.59 -0.41 14.02
N ALA A 181 12.92 -0.40 14.06
CA ALA A 181 13.74 -1.53 13.61
C ALA A 181 13.43 -2.81 14.39
N ARG A 182 13.25 -2.71 15.71
CA ARG A 182 12.86 -3.85 16.54
C ARG A 182 11.47 -4.37 16.18
N PHE A 183 10.49 -3.49 15.95
CA PHE A 183 9.16 -3.90 15.55
C PHE A 183 9.21 -4.73 14.27
N TRP A 184 9.74 -4.18 13.18
CA TRP A 184 9.75 -4.87 11.90
C TRP A 184 10.57 -6.16 11.93
N SER A 185 11.74 -6.15 12.57
CA SER A 185 12.56 -7.37 12.71
C SER A 185 11.83 -8.47 13.47
N GLU A 186 11.20 -8.17 14.61
CA GLU A 186 10.46 -9.16 15.40
C GLU A 186 9.22 -9.68 14.67
N GLN A 187 8.45 -8.78 14.03
CA GLN A 187 7.19 -9.16 13.37
C GLN A 187 7.39 -9.94 12.07
N THR A 188 8.55 -9.79 11.44
CA THR A 188 8.87 -10.45 10.17
C THR A 188 9.84 -11.62 10.32
N GLY A 189 10.22 -11.98 11.55
CA GLY A 189 11.24 -13.01 11.79
C GLY A 189 12.62 -12.65 11.20
N GLY A 190 12.92 -11.37 11.08
CA GLY A 190 14.16 -10.85 10.50
C GLY A 190 14.16 -10.68 8.98
N ALA A 191 13.04 -10.96 8.29
CA ALA A 191 12.94 -10.70 6.84
C ALA A 191 13.00 -9.20 6.52
N VAL A 192 12.58 -8.34 7.45
CA VAL A 192 12.81 -6.88 7.42
C VAL A 192 13.73 -6.50 8.57
N ALA A 193 15.01 -6.31 8.25
CA ALA A 193 16.03 -5.77 9.15
C ALA A 193 16.38 -4.33 8.74
N LEU A 194 15.83 -3.36 9.47
CA LEU A 194 15.99 -1.93 9.23
C LEU A 194 17.16 -1.32 10.00
N GLY A 195 17.80 -0.30 9.43
CA GLY A 195 18.75 0.54 10.15
C GLY A 195 19.10 1.82 9.41
N VAL A 196 19.44 2.87 10.15
CA VAL A 196 19.84 4.15 9.60
C VAL A 196 21.26 4.08 9.05
N THR A 197 21.41 4.30 7.75
CA THR A 197 22.73 4.32 7.07
C THR A 197 23.13 5.71 6.59
N GLY A 198 22.16 6.62 6.46
CA GLY A 198 22.36 8.03 6.14
C GLY A 198 21.61 8.93 7.12
N ARG A 199 22.23 10.02 7.56
CA ARG A 199 21.60 10.98 8.47
C ARG A 199 22.04 12.40 8.16
N HIS A 200 21.07 13.27 7.97
CA HIS A 200 21.30 14.65 7.56
C HIS A 200 20.46 15.57 8.45
N ASP A 201 21.09 16.63 8.94
CA ASP A 201 20.40 17.67 9.70
C ASP A 201 19.52 18.51 8.75
N TRP A 202 18.95 19.60 9.26
CA TRP A 202 18.00 20.45 8.54
C TRP A 202 18.42 20.83 7.12
N VAL A 203 17.64 20.35 6.15
CA VAL A 203 17.59 20.82 4.77
C VAL A 203 16.40 21.75 4.63
N ARG A 204 16.63 22.97 4.12
CA ARG A 204 15.55 23.85 3.67
C ARG A 204 15.31 23.60 2.20
N THR A 205 14.06 23.46 1.81
CA THR A 205 13.70 23.20 0.40
C THR A 205 12.94 24.35 -0.22
N THR A 206 13.02 24.43 -1.54
CA THR A 206 12.22 25.33 -2.37
C THR A 206 10.87 24.72 -2.73
N ALA A 207 10.78 23.40 -2.78
CA ALA A 207 9.53 22.66 -2.88
C ALA A 207 8.71 22.70 -1.57
N GLY A 208 7.39 22.77 -1.70
CA GLY A 208 6.44 22.62 -0.59
C GLY A 208 5.73 21.26 -0.66
N CYS A 209 4.81 20.98 0.27
CA CYS A 209 4.08 19.71 0.29
C CYS A 209 3.02 19.57 -0.82
N ALA A 210 2.71 20.65 -1.56
CA ALA A 210 1.82 20.59 -2.72
C ALA A 210 2.36 19.66 -3.83
N ASP A 211 3.69 19.55 -3.94
CA ASP A 211 4.39 18.59 -4.80
C ASP A 211 5.37 17.74 -3.95
N PRO A 212 4.88 16.64 -3.34
CA PRO A 212 5.72 15.76 -2.53
C PRO A 212 6.88 15.12 -3.31
N GLN A 213 6.70 14.91 -4.61
CA GLN A 213 7.75 14.33 -5.43
C GLN A 213 8.90 15.32 -5.61
N ALA A 214 8.63 16.57 -5.95
CA ALA A 214 9.65 17.61 -6.03
C ALA A 214 10.35 17.81 -4.68
N LEU A 215 9.60 17.76 -3.57
CA LEU A 215 10.17 17.80 -2.22
C LEU A 215 11.16 16.66 -1.98
N TRP A 216 10.78 15.40 -2.28
CA TRP A 216 11.70 14.28 -2.14
C TRP A 216 12.88 14.33 -3.10
N ASP A 217 12.68 14.75 -4.35
CA ASP A 217 13.75 14.83 -5.35
C ASP A 217 14.77 15.91 -5.00
N GLU A 218 14.33 17.08 -4.52
CA GLU A 218 15.21 18.16 -4.05
C GLU A 218 16.07 17.67 -2.87
N VAL A 219 15.46 17.04 -1.86
CA VAL A 219 16.20 16.50 -0.71
C VAL A 219 17.14 15.37 -1.13
N ALA A 220 16.68 14.44 -1.98
CA ALA A 220 17.49 13.33 -2.45
C ALA A 220 18.75 13.83 -3.17
N ALA A 221 18.62 14.85 -4.02
CA ALA A 221 19.74 15.47 -4.71
C ALA A 221 20.72 16.15 -3.73
N GLU A 222 20.22 16.92 -2.76
CA GLU A 222 21.03 17.63 -1.77
C GLU A 222 21.86 16.67 -0.91
N VAL A 223 21.25 15.57 -0.45
CA VAL A 223 21.92 14.60 0.44
C VAL A 223 22.65 13.48 -0.31
N GLY A 224 22.53 13.44 -1.64
CA GLY A 224 23.10 12.38 -2.47
C GLY A 224 22.44 11.01 -2.29
N PHE A 225 21.15 10.99 -1.94
CA PHE A 225 20.39 9.74 -1.85
C PHE A 225 20.16 9.16 -3.24
N ALA A 226 20.44 7.87 -3.38
CA ALA A 226 20.13 7.10 -4.58
C ALA A 226 19.08 6.04 -4.24
N ALA A 227 17.91 6.16 -4.87
CA ALA A 227 16.84 5.18 -4.75
C ALA A 227 17.29 3.80 -5.22
N GLY A 228 16.62 2.76 -4.71
CA GLY A 228 16.85 1.38 -5.12
C GLY A 228 16.28 0.40 -4.10
N PRO A 229 16.36 -0.91 -4.40
CA PRO A 229 15.84 -1.95 -3.53
C PRO A 229 16.35 -1.81 -2.10
N GLY A 230 15.42 -1.87 -1.15
CA GLY A 230 15.63 -1.75 0.29
C GLY A 230 16.19 -0.40 0.74
N LYS A 231 16.15 0.65 -0.09
CA LYS A 231 16.63 1.98 0.31
C LYS A 231 15.46 2.92 0.52
N HIS A 232 15.35 3.44 1.73
CA HIS A 232 14.30 4.35 2.14
C HIS A 232 14.84 5.75 2.35
N LEU A 233 14.19 6.75 1.76
CA LEU A 233 14.40 8.16 2.11
C LEU A 233 13.25 8.61 3.02
N MET A 234 13.59 8.87 4.27
CA MET A 234 12.65 9.33 5.29
C MET A 234 12.89 10.81 5.61
N LEU A 235 11.89 11.64 5.32
CA LEU A 235 11.91 13.05 5.72
C LEU A 235 11.14 13.21 7.04
N ARG A 236 11.77 13.79 8.06
CA ARG A 236 11.03 14.35 9.18
C ARG A 236 10.81 15.84 8.88
N LEU A 237 9.57 16.22 8.58
CA LEU A 237 9.21 17.61 8.29
C LEU A 237 9.17 18.46 9.56
N SER A 238 9.51 19.75 9.47
CA SER A 238 9.30 20.71 10.58
C SER A 238 7.86 20.65 11.08
N GLY A 239 7.66 20.77 12.39
CA GLY A 239 6.33 20.87 13.01
C GLY A 239 5.58 22.12 12.56
N GLU A 240 6.28 23.14 12.04
CA GLU A 240 5.64 24.30 11.39
C GLU A 240 4.88 23.92 10.12
N SER A 241 5.18 22.76 9.51
CA SER A 241 4.43 22.24 8.35
C SER A 241 2.98 21.88 8.70
N ALA A 242 2.64 21.73 9.98
CA ALA A 242 1.27 21.43 10.38
C ALA A 242 0.24 22.50 9.97
N GLY A 243 0.67 23.75 9.80
CA GLY A 243 -0.17 24.85 9.34
C GLY A 243 -0.13 25.11 7.84
N GLN A 244 0.60 24.30 7.06
CA GLN A 244 0.74 24.48 5.61
C GLN A 244 -0.28 23.63 4.85
N PRO A 245 -0.84 24.13 3.73
CA PRO A 245 -1.69 23.33 2.85
C PRO A 245 -0.89 22.15 2.28
N ALA A 246 -1.58 21.05 1.97
CA ALA A 246 -1.01 19.81 1.42
C ALA A 246 0.08 19.13 2.27
N CYS A 247 0.44 19.65 3.43
CA CYS A 247 1.35 18.97 4.35
C CYS A 247 0.57 18.01 5.24
N SER A 248 0.27 16.83 4.70
CA SER A 248 -0.35 15.70 5.41
C SER A 248 0.40 15.34 6.70
N TYR A 249 -0.24 14.65 7.64
CA TYR A 249 0.41 14.20 8.88
C TYR A 249 1.62 13.30 8.60
N ALA A 250 1.43 12.38 7.66
CA ALA A 250 2.45 11.55 7.09
C ALA A 250 2.08 11.22 5.63
N LEU A 251 3.06 10.70 4.89
CA LEU A 251 2.91 10.38 3.48
C LEU A 251 3.96 9.34 3.09
N ALA A 252 3.56 8.26 2.42
CA ALA A 252 4.50 7.25 1.95
C ALA A 252 4.15 6.66 0.59
N GLN A 253 5.19 6.33 -0.17
CA GLN A 253 5.08 5.52 -1.38
C GLN A 253 4.69 4.08 -1.02
N VAL A 254 3.85 3.49 -1.86
CA VAL A 254 3.50 2.07 -1.76
C VAL A 254 4.50 1.24 -2.55
N GLY A 255 5.23 0.36 -1.87
CA GLY A 255 6.14 -0.59 -2.50
C GLY A 255 5.40 -1.78 -3.10
N ALA A 256 6.05 -2.50 -4.01
CA ALA A 256 5.53 -3.76 -4.55
C ALA A 256 5.87 -4.99 -3.67
N SER A 257 6.81 -4.82 -2.74
CA SER A 257 7.36 -5.89 -1.89
C SER A 257 8.09 -5.32 -0.67
N PRO A 258 8.42 -6.16 0.34
CA PRO A 258 9.23 -5.77 1.49
C PRO A 258 10.66 -5.27 1.15
N ALA A 259 11.12 -5.47 -0.09
CA ALA A 259 12.46 -5.12 -0.56
C ALA A 259 12.47 -3.92 -1.52
N SER A 260 11.34 -3.24 -1.73
CA SER A 260 11.23 -2.20 -2.77
C SER A 260 12.12 -0.98 -2.46
N GLY A 261 12.29 -0.64 -1.17
CA GLY A 261 12.72 0.70 -0.79
C GLY A 261 11.55 1.69 -0.90
N GLY A 262 11.84 2.98 -0.98
CA GLY A 262 10.84 4.00 -1.27
C GLY A 262 11.04 5.30 -0.50
N ARG A 263 10.05 6.18 -0.54
CA ARG A 263 10.12 7.52 0.04
C ARG A 263 8.94 7.76 0.94
N LEU A 264 9.21 8.42 2.07
CA LEU A 264 8.19 8.79 3.04
C LEU A 264 8.51 10.13 3.68
N TYR A 265 7.50 10.79 4.23
CA TYR A 265 7.69 11.82 5.22
C TYR A 265 6.74 11.65 6.41
N VAL A 266 7.15 12.18 7.55
CA VAL A 266 6.34 12.27 8.77
C VAL A 266 6.51 13.65 9.40
N ARG A 267 5.44 14.18 10.01
CA ARG A 267 5.52 15.39 10.85
C ARG A 267 5.82 15.05 12.32
N ASP A 268 5.36 13.90 12.79
CA ASP A 268 5.68 13.40 14.14
C ASP A 268 6.83 12.38 14.14
N GLY A 269 7.61 12.37 15.22
CA GLY A 269 8.76 11.49 15.40
C GLY A 269 8.43 10.17 16.12
N GLY A 270 7.16 9.88 16.36
CA GLY A 270 6.69 8.68 17.06
C GLY A 270 6.99 7.40 16.29
N ALA A 271 7.30 6.33 17.03
CA ALA A 271 7.65 5.04 16.42
C ALA A 271 6.49 4.42 15.62
N THR A 272 5.25 4.73 15.99
CA THR A 272 4.05 4.11 15.41
C THR A 272 3.81 4.61 14.00
N VAL A 273 3.77 5.94 13.81
CA VAL A 273 3.65 6.55 12.48
C VAL A 273 4.85 6.21 11.58
N ILE A 274 6.08 6.25 12.10
CA ILE A 274 7.25 5.89 11.28
C ILE A 274 7.20 4.42 10.84
N ALA A 275 6.79 3.52 11.73
CA ALA A 275 6.63 2.11 11.38
C ALA A 275 5.50 1.91 10.36
N HIS A 276 4.38 2.62 10.50
CA HIS A 276 3.25 2.63 9.57
C HIS A 276 3.69 3.03 8.16
N GLU A 277 4.34 4.18 8.02
CA GLU A 277 4.81 4.68 6.71
C GLU A 277 5.84 3.76 6.05
N LEU A 278 6.68 3.09 6.83
CA LEU A 278 7.57 2.06 6.30
C LEU A 278 6.80 0.82 5.85
N GLY A 279 5.68 0.49 6.50
CA GLY A 279 4.77 -0.58 6.06
C GLY A 279 4.21 -0.34 4.66
N HIS A 280 3.88 0.90 4.30
CA HIS A 280 3.51 1.26 2.93
C HIS A 280 4.65 0.99 1.94
N ASN A 281 5.89 1.36 2.26
CA ASN A 281 7.04 1.04 1.41
C ASN A 281 7.29 -0.47 1.28
N PHE A 282 6.75 -1.30 2.18
CA PHE A 282 6.79 -2.77 2.09
C PHE A 282 5.62 -3.35 1.30
N GLY A 283 4.69 -2.52 0.85
CA GLY A 283 3.53 -2.89 0.04
C GLY A 283 2.28 -3.22 0.86
N LEU A 284 2.20 -2.76 2.10
CA LEU A 284 0.98 -2.88 2.89
C LEU A 284 0.04 -1.70 2.67
N GLY A 285 -1.26 -1.97 2.67
CA GLY A 285 -2.29 -0.95 2.84
C GLY A 285 -2.72 -0.84 4.29
N HIS A 286 -3.78 -0.07 4.53
CA HIS A 286 -4.31 0.16 5.86
C HIS A 286 -4.98 -1.09 6.45
N SER A 287 -4.95 -1.16 7.77
CA SER A 287 -5.75 -2.06 8.59
C SER A 287 -6.93 -1.27 9.16
N SER A 288 -8.10 -1.51 8.61
CA SER A 288 -9.32 -0.75 8.86
C SER A 288 -10.39 -1.63 9.51
N GLY A 289 -11.44 -1.02 10.05
CA GLY A 289 -12.56 -1.73 10.64
C GLY A 289 -13.74 -1.76 9.68
N GLU A 290 -14.46 -2.88 9.61
CA GLU A 290 -15.74 -2.98 8.92
C GLU A 290 -16.84 -3.28 9.95
N GLN A 291 -17.85 -2.40 9.97
CA GLN A 291 -18.99 -2.49 10.87
C GLN A 291 -20.27 -2.57 10.04
N CYS A 292 -21.10 -3.57 10.29
CA CYS A 292 -22.39 -3.75 9.65
C CYS A 292 -23.53 -3.67 10.68
N ASP A 293 -24.73 -3.30 10.22
CA ASP A 293 -25.86 -2.97 11.11
C ASP A 293 -26.44 -4.26 11.74
N GLY A 294 -26.00 -4.60 12.95
CA GLY A 294 -26.47 -5.76 13.71
C GLY A 294 -26.04 -7.13 13.18
N ALA A 295 -25.07 -7.18 12.26
CA ALA A 295 -24.49 -8.40 11.71
C ALA A 295 -22.98 -8.23 11.50
N VAL A 296 -22.22 -9.34 11.48
CA VAL A 296 -20.75 -9.30 11.30
C VAL A 296 -20.41 -8.87 9.87
N GLU A 297 -21.22 -9.29 8.90
CA GLU A 297 -21.12 -8.90 7.50
C GLU A 297 -22.51 -8.83 6.86
N GLY A 298 -22.61 -8.08 5.77
CA GLY A 298 -23.82 -7.94 4.95
C GLY A 298 -24.79 -6.85 5.44
N GLY A 299 -25.78 -6.53 4.60
CA GLY A 299 -26.70 -5.42 4.87
C GLY A 299 -26.04 -4.07 4.64
N SER A 300 -26.30 -3.11 5.54
CA SER A 300 -25.67 -1.78 5.51
C SER A 300 -24.39 -1.80 6.33
N CYS A 301 -23.26 -1.57 5.68
CA CYS A 301 -21.93 -1.58 6.30
C CYS A 301 -21.18 -0.27 6.06
N ARG A 302 -20.14 -0.04 6.86
CA ARG A 302 -19.16 1.01 6.67
C ARG A 302 -17.75 0.47 6.93
N THR A 303 -16.83 0.79 6.03
CA THR A 303 -15.39 0.75 6.30
C THR A 303 -14.97 2.02 7.01
N ALA A 304 -14.24 1.88 8.11
CA ALA A 304 -13.65 2.99 8.85
C ALA A 304 -12.13 2.83 8.83
N GLY A 305 -11.47 3.73 8.08
CA GLY A 305 -10.03 3.82 7.97
C GLY A 305 -9.32 3.73 9.32
N TYR A 306 -8.23 2.97 9.38
CA TYR A 306 -7.36 2.82 10.57
C TYR A 306 -8.00 2.26 11.83
N ARG A 307 -9.27 1.84 11.80
CA ARG A 307 -9.99 1.40 13.01
C ARG A 307 -9.45 0.11 13.63
N ASP A 308 -8.46 -0.55 13.01
CA ASP A 308 -7.73 -1.65 13.63
C ASP A 308 -6.62 -1.14 14.58
N TYR A 309 -6.99 -0.72 15.79
CA TYR A 309 -6.05 -0.21 16.81
C TYR A 309 -5.05 -1.25 17.35
N TYR A 310 -5.16 -2.53 16.93
CA TYR A 310 -4.23 -3.59 17.31
C TYR A 310 -2.99 -3.66 16.41
N ASP A 311 -3.08 -3.09 15.21
CA ASP A 311 -2.14 -3.30 14.12
C ASP A 311 -1.39 -2.02 13.75
N VAL A 312 -0.14 -2.17 13.29
CA VAL A 312 0.70 -1.03 12.90
C VAL A 312 0.15 -0.27 11.69
N MET A 313 -0.55 -0.98 10.78
CA MET A 313 -1.18 -0.36 9.62
C MET A 313 -2.58 0.19 9.94
N GLY A 314 -3.02 0.09 11.19
CA GLY A 314 -4.20 0.80 11.69
C GLY A 314 -3.81 2.15 12.28
N ALA A 315 -4.55 2.60 13.29
CA ALA A 315 -4.33 3.91 13.89
C ALA A 315 -2.91 4.02 14.49
N SER A 316 -2.24 5.14 14.24
CA SER A 316 -0.99 5.47 14.92
C SER A 316 -1.27 6.09 16.29
N TRP A 317 -1.03 5.33 17.37
CA TRP A 317 -1.22 5.79 18.75
C TRP A 317 -0.08 5.30 19.65
N ALA A 318 -0.24 5.29 20.97
CA ALA A 318 0.84 4.97 21.91
C ALA A 318 1.34 3.51 21.86
N GLN A 319 0.58 2.59 21.25
CA GLN A 319 0.92 1.16 21.22
C GLN A 319 1.29 0.69 19.82
N LEU A 320 2.30 -0.18 19.77
CA LEU A 320 2.70 -0.97 18.58
C LEU A 320 2.40 -2.43 18.88
N GLY A 321 1.16 -2.84 18.65
CA GLY A 321 0.70 -4.22 18.79
C GLY A 321 1.31 -5.17 17.74
N SER A 322 1.10 -6.47 17.89
CA SER A 322 1.57 -7.47 16.92
C SER A 322 0.97 -7.24 15.53
N LEU A 323 1.76 -7.45 14.48
CA LEU A 323 1.31 -7.38 13.09
C LEU A 323 0.21 -8.43 12.86
N ASN A 324 -0.93 -8.01 12.32
CA ASN A 324 -2.05 -8.90 12.08
C ASN A 324 -1.75 -9.96 11.01
N ALA A 325 -2.51 -11.06 11.02
CA ALA A 325 -2.28 -12.19 10.14
C ALA A 325 -2.45 -11.86 8.65
N VAL A 326 -3.33 -10.91 8.30
CA VAL A 326 -3.54 -10.48 6.90
C VAL A 326 -2.28 -9.79 6.37
N GLN A 327 -1.75 -8.83 7.12
CA GLN A 327 -0.55 -8.08 6.77
C GLN A 327 0.70 -8.99 6.80
N ALA A 328 0.82 -9.87 7.79
CA ALA A 328 1.90 -10.85 7.85
C ALA A 328 1.86 -11.84 6.68
N ALA A 329 0.68 -12.24 6.22
CA ALA A 329 0.51 -13.08 5.03
C ALA A 329 0.85 -12.30 3.75
N ALA A 330 0.45 -11.03 3.63
CA ALA A 330 0.78 -10.17 2.50
C ALA A 330 2.28 -9.97 2.33
N LEU A 331 3.04 -9.84 3.43
CA LEU A 331 4.50 -9.79 3.41
C LEU A 331 5.17 -11.17 3.20
N GLY A 332 4.42 -12.26 3.23
CA GLY A 332 4.97 -13.62 3.15
C GLY A 332 5.77 -14.06 4.39
N VAL A 333 5.56 -13.41 5.54
CA VAL A 333 6.34 -13.64 6.78
C VAL A 333 5.60 -14.50 7.79
N LEU A 334 4.36 -14.92 7.51
CA LEU A 334 3.61 -15.86 8.33
C LEU A 334 4.01 -17.32 8.00
N PRO A 335 4.78 -18.02 8.86
CA PRO A 335 5.29 -19.36 8.56
C PRO A 335 4.17 -20.36 8.29
N GLY A 336 4.39 -21.29 7.35
CA GLY A 336 3.37 -22.26 6.95
C GLY A 336 2.88 -23.18 8.08
N ASP A 337 3.70 -23.46 9.08
CA ASP A 337 3.33 -24.23 10.28
C ASP A 337 2.61 -23.38 11.35
N ALA A 338 2.69 -22.06 11.26
CA ALA A 338 1.97 -21.12 12.09
C ALA A 338 0.56 -20.79 11.56
N GLN A 339 0.18 -21.32 10.40
CA GLN A 339 -1.13 -21.11 9.80
C GLN A 339 -1.75 -22.40 9.27
N ARG A 340 -3.08 -22.40 9.13
CA ARG A 340 -3.82 -23.48 8.48
C ARG A 340 -4.90 -22.87 7.61
N THR A 341 -5.13 -23.44 6.43
CA THR A 341 -6.25 -23.08 5.56
C THR A 341 -7.40 -24.07 5.74
N VAL A 342 -8.64 -23.56 5.73
CA VAL A 342 -9.89 -24.32 5.66
C VAL A 342 -10.75 -23.72 4.55
N SER A 343 -11.20 -24.53 3.61
CA SER A 343 -12.04 -24.11 2.50
C SER A 343 -13.46 -24.66 2.60
N VAL A 344 -14.39 -24.02 1.88
CA VAL A 344 -15.77 -24.52 1.72
C VAL A 344 -15.78 -25.96 1.19
N GLY A 345 -16.67 -26.78 1.73
CA GLY A 345 -16.79 -28.21 1.42
C GLY A 345 -15.88 -29.13 2.24
N GLU A 346 -14.99 -28.59 3.07
CA GLU A 346 -14.28 -29.40 4.07
C GLU A 346 -15.18 -29.80 5.25
N GLY A 347 -14.76 -30.83 5.99
CA GLY A 347 -15.44 -31.23 7.21
C GLY A 347 -15.24 -30.21 8.34
N ALA A 348 -16.17 -30.20 9.30
CA ALA A 348 -16.02 -29.39 10.50
C ALA A 348 -14.68 -29.68 11.19
N THR A 349 -14.01 -28.61 11.65
CA THR A 349 -12.71 -28.70 12.30
C THR A 349 -12.70 -27.88 13.57
N SER A 350 -11.96 -28.37 14.57
CA SER A 350 -11.63 -27.62 15.77
C SER A 350 -10.12 -27.41 15.82
N VAL A 351 -9.69 -26.19 16.11
CA VAL A 351 -8.28 -25.80 16.21
C VAL A 351 -8.03 -24.99 17.47
N THR A 352 -6.81 -25.04 17.99
CA THR A 352 -6.36 -24.14 19.05
C THR A 352 -5.44 -23.10 18.44
N LEU A 353 -5.87 -21.84 18.48
CA LEU A 353 -5.05 -20.69 18.13
C LEU A 353 -4.17 -20.30 19.32
N ALA A 354 -2.86 -20.37 19.13
CA ALA A 354 -1.89 -19.77 20.03
C ALA A 354 -1.92 -18.23 19.90
N PRO A 355 -1.49 -17.49 20.95
CA PRO A 355 -1.36 -16.03 20.86
C PRO A 355 -0.56 -15.59 19.64
N LEU A 356 -1.07 -14.61 18.89
CA LEU A 356 -0.40 -14.08 17.71
C LEU A 356 0.99 -13.51 18.03
N ALA A 357 1.11 -12.80 19.17
CA ALA A 357 2.37 -12.27 19.69
C ALA A 357 3.41 -13.34 20.05
N GLY A 358 3.01 -14.62 20.10
CA GLY A 358 3.89 -15.76 20.34
C GLY A 358 4.70 -16.17 19.11
N GLY A 359 5.75 -16.97 19.31
CA GLY A 359 6.63 -17.45 18.25
C GLY A 359 6.38 -18.90 17.80
N THR A 360 5.39 -19.59 18.37
CA THR A 360 5.18 -21.04 18.17
C THR A 360 3.71 -21.41 18.14
N GLY A 361 3.39 -22.51 17.46
CA GLY A 361 2.03 -23.03 17.36
C GLY A 361 1.23 -22.40 16.23
N LEU A 362 0.00 -22.88 16.05
CA LEU A 362 -0.94 -22.34 15.07
C LEU A 362 -1.42 -20.96 15.54
N ARG A 363 -1.03 -19.88 14.86
CA ARG A 363 -1.35 -18.49 15.25
C ARG A 363 -2.45 -17.87 14.41
N ALA A 364 -2.67 -18.39 13.21
CA ALA A 364 -3.73 -17.92 12.32
C ALA A 364 -4.48 -19.08 11.65
N LEU A 365 -5.79 -18.92 11.49
CA LEU A 365 -6.61 -19.81 10.65
C LEU A 365 -7.13 -19.00 9.46
N ARG A 366 -6.72 -19.39 8.26
CA ARG A 366 -7.19 -18.82 7.00
C ARG A 366 -8.43 -19.58 6.54
N LEU A 367 -9.52 -18.88 6.29
CA LEU A 367 -10.72 -19.43 5.67
C LEU A 367 -10.80 -18.91 4.24
N VAL A 368 -11.17 -19.75 3.29
CA VAL A 368 -11.36 -19.35 1.90
C VAL A 368 -12.76 -19.72 1.47
N ASP A 369 -13.58 -18.70 1.24
CA ASP A 369 -15.00 -18.86 0.87
C ASP A 369 -15.18 -19.38 -0.57
N ALA A 370 -16.42 -19.54 -1.01
CA ALA A 370 -16.75 -20.08 -2.32
C ALA A 370 -16.27 -19.17 -3.48
N GLU A 371 -16.20 -17.87 -3.26
CA GLU A 371 -15.73 -16.85 -4.21
C GLU A 371 -14.20 -16.69 -4.19
N GLY A 372 -13.52 -17.30 -3.21
CA GLY A 372 -12.06 -17.24 -3.06
C GLY A 372 -11.56 -16.10 -2.19
N VAL A 373 -12.45 -15.36 -1.53
CA VAL A 373 -12.12 -14.34 -0.54
C VAL A 373 -11.53 -15.01 0.70
N ALA A 374 -10.43 -14.44 1.19
CA ALA A 374 -9.74 -14.94 2.36
C ALA A 374 -10.19 -14.21 3.63
N TYR A 375 -10.53 -14.98 4.65
CA TYR A 375 -10.75 -14.53 6.01
C TYR A 375 -9.69 -15.10 6.94
N TRP A 376 -9.42 -14.42 8.04
CA TRP A 376 -8.35 -14.76 8.95
C TRP A 376 -8.84 -14.64 10.38
N LEU A 377 -8.68 -15.72 11.13
CA LEU A 377 -8.88 -15.74 12.57
C LEU A 377 -7.53 -15.73 13.26
N GLU A 378 -7.36 -14.84 14.23
CA GLU A 378 -6.18 -14.76 15.08
C GLU A 378 -6.58 -14.57 16.53
N PHE A 379 -5.75 -15.05 17.47
CA PHE A 379 -5.99 -14.85 18.89
C PHE A 379 -5.07 -13.74 19.43
N ARG A 380 -5.68 -12.63 19.88
CA ARG A 380 -5.00 -11.55 20.60
C ARG A 380 -5.13 -11.76 22.10
N SER A 381 -4.00 -11.81 22.79
CA SER A 381 -3.95 -11.96 24.25
C SER A 381 -3.02 -10.90 24.84
N ALA A 382 -3.17 -10.62 26.13
CA ALA A 382 -2.30 -9.70 26.87
C ALA A 382 -0.91 -10.31 27.14
N THR A 383 -0.19 -10.71 26.09
CA THR A 383 1.13 -11.33 26.15
C THR A 383 2.05 -10.77 25.06
N GLY A 384 3.36 -10.95 25.24
CA GLY A 384 4.35 -10.49 24.26
C GLY A 384 4.20 -9.00 23.95
N ARG A 385 4.19 -8.66 22.65
CA ARG A 385 3.98 -7.29 22.16
C ARG A 385 2.59 -6.74 22.47
N ASP A 386 1.61 -7.61 22.69
CA ASP A 386 0.23 -7.25 23.02
C ASP A 386 -0.05 -7.20 24.53
N ALA A 387 0.99 -7.27 25.37
CA ALA A 387 0.84 -7.21 26.83
C ALA A 387 0.06 -5.97 27.32
N TRP A 388 0.11 -4.86 26.56
CA TRP A 388 -0.64 -3.64 26.85
C TRP A 388 -2.16 -3.84 26.89
N LEU A 389 -2.71 -4.87 26.21
CA LEU A 389 -4.15 -5.18 26.27
C LEU A 389 -4.64 -5.46 27.70
N GLY A 390 -3.77 -5.96 28.57
CA GLY A 390 -4.06 -6.26 29.97
C GLY A 390 -3.65 -5.16 30.96
N THR A 391 -3.15 -4.02 30.49
CA THR A 391 -2.72 -2.91 31.36
C THR A 391 -3.63 -1.70 31.21
N ARG A 392 -3.38 -0.67 32.02
CA ARG A 392 -4.03 0.65 31.88
C ARG A 392 -3.69 1.36 30.57
N ASP A 393 -2.71 0.87 29.83
CA ASP A 393 -2.27 1.49 28.58
C ASP A 393 -3.20 1.12 27.41
N ASN A 394 -4.09 0.14 27.59
CA ASN A 394 -5.26 -0.12 26.74
C ASN A 394 -6.34 0.96 26.93
N VAL A 395 -6.03 2.20 26.53
CA VAL A 395 -6.93 3.35 26.71
C VAL A 395 -8.24 3.22 25.93
N TYR A 396 -8.22 2.45 24.85
CA TYR A 396 -9.38 2.16 23.99
C TYR A 396 -10.23 0.98 24.46
N ARG A 397 -9.80 0.26 25.52
CA ARG A 397 -10.50 -0.92 26.06
C ARG A 397 -10.77 -1.97 24.99
N LEU A 398 -9.78 -2.18 24.13
CA LEU A 398 -9.79 -3.23 23.13
C LEU A 398 -9.86 -4.60 23.81
N ASP A 399 -10.52 -5.55 23.14
CA ASP A 399 -10.68 -6.91 23.63
C ASP A 399 -9.38 -7.72 23.55
N ALA A 400 -9.17 -8.59 24.53
CA ALA A 400 -8.31 -9.76 24.35
C ALA A 400 -9.21 -10.94 23.96
N GLY A 401 -9.07 -11.44 22.72
CA GLY A 401 -9.92 -12.48 22.19
C GLY A 401 -9.58 -12.90 20.77
N VAL A 402 -10.45 -13.72 20.17
CA VAL A 402 -10.31 -14.11 18.77
C VAL A 402 -10.87 -13.00 17.90
N LEU A 403 -10.01 -12.42 17.07
CA LEU A 403 -10.39 -11.41 16.08
C LEU A 403 -10.59 -12.07 14.72
N LEU A 404 -11.48 -11.49 13.92
CA LEU A 404 -11.81 -11.92 12.57
C LEU A 404 -11.48 -10.79 11.60
N ARG A 405 -10.67 -11.07 10.59
CA ARG A 405 -10.35 -10.13 9.50
C ARG A 405 -10.71 -10.71 8.14
N ARG A 406 -11.09 -9.86 7.20
CA ARG A 406 -11.19 -10.17 5.78
C ARG A 406 -10.01 -9.55 5.05
N THR A 407 -9.40 -10.29 4.13
CA THR A 407 -8.43 -9.71 3.20
C THR A 407 -9.17 -8.73 2.30
N GLY A 408 -8.77 -7.47 2.34
CA GLY A 408 -9.33 -6.42 1.50
C GLY A 408 -8.46 -6.12 0.29
N GLN A 409 -8.67 -4.94 -0.28
CA GLN A 409 -7.91 -4.38 -1.39
C GLN A 409 -7.41 -3.01 -0.98
N PHE A 410 -6.44 -2.45 -1.69
CA PHE A 410 -5.98 -1.09 -1.41
C PHE A 410 -7.14 -0.07 -1.49
N PRO A 411 -7.21 0.93 -0.58
CA PRO A 411 -6.28 1.16 0.54
C PRO A 411 -6.38 0.16 1.69
N ASP A 412 -7.56 -0.37 1.99
CA ASP A 412 -7.84 -1.22 3.15
C ASP A 412 -7.50 -2.70 2.91
N THR A 413 -6.21 -3.03 2.86
CA THR A 413 -5.76 -4.41 2.61
C THR A 413 -6.17 -5.40 3.72
N SER A 414 -6.51 -4.91 4.91
CA SER A 414 -7.01 -5.70 6.03
C SER A 414 -8.25 -5.05 6.64
N LEU A 415 -9.37 -5.79 6.67
CA LEU A 415 -10.63 -5.35 7.25
C LEU A 415 -10.96 -6.16 8.51
N LEU A 416 -10.86 -5.53 9.69
CA LEU A 416 -11.27 -6.09 10.98
C LEU A 416 -12.80 -6.06 11.08
N LEU A 417 -13.42 -7.24 11.13
CA LEU A 417 -14.87 -7.37 11.17
C LEU A 417 -15.38 -7.33 12.61
N ASP A 418 -16.42 -6.55 12.86
CA ASP A 418 -17.04 -6.43 14.18
C ASP A 418 -17.68 -7.76 14.62
N GLY A 419 -17.04 -8.43 15.57
CA GLY A 419 -17.53 -9.69 16.15
C GLY A 419 -18.74 -9.54 17.09
N THR A 420 -19.08 -8.31 17.49
CA THR A 420 -20.20 -7.97 18.39
C THR A 420 -21.07 -6.84 17.81
N PRO A 421 -21.56 -7.00 16.57
CA PRO A 421 -22.08 -5.90 15.77
C PRO A 421 -23.27 -5.20 16.42
N GLY A 422 -23.10 -3.91 16.67
CA GLY A 422 -24.14 -3.00 17.14
C GLY A 422 -24.94 -2.33 16.02
N PRO A 423 -26.01 -1.58 16.36
CA PRO A 423 -26.72 -0.76 15.39
C PRO A 423 -25.85 0.41 14.92
N ALA A 424 -26.07 0.88 13.69
CA ALA A 424 -25.24 1.92 13.05
C ALA A 424 -25.02 3.19 13.88
N GLY A 425 -26.03 3.61 14.65
CA GLY A 425 -25.93 4.77 15.54
C GLY A 425 -24.94 4.63 16.72
N ARG A 426 -24.29 3.46 16.88
CA ARG A 426 -23.30 3.20 17.95
C ARG A 426 -21.90 2.92 17.43
N TRP A 427 -21.72 2.79 16.11
CA TRP A 427 -20.47 2.37 15.51
C TRP A 427 -19.27 3.16 15.99
N GLU A 428 -19.38 4.49 16.14
CA GLU A 428 -18.25 5.34 16.57
C GLU A 428 -17.65 4.94 17.92
N ALA A 429 -18.50 4.62 18.90
CA ALA A 429 -18.07 4.28 20.25
C ALA A 429 -17.73 2.80 20.42
N ASP A 430 -18.01 1.97 19.41
CA ASP A 430 -17.84 0.53 19.47
C ASP A 430 -16.45 0.11 19.01
N LEU A 431 -15.63 -0.30 19.97
CA LEU A 431 -14.25 -0.77 19.74
C LEU A 431 -14.10 -2.24 20.16
N GLN A 432 -15.22 -2.93 20.36
CA GLN A 432 -15.27 -4.33 20.72
C GLN A 432 -15.44 -5.14 19.44
N PHE A 433 -14.43 -5.93 19.11
CA PHE A 433 -14.35 -6.65 17.82
C PHE A 433 -14.12 -8.15 18.01
N ALA A 434 -13.84 -8.61 19.24
CA ALA A 434 -13.58 -10.02 19.47
C ALA A 434 -14.87 -10.86 19.34
N LEU A 435 -14.74 -12.01 18.70
CA LEU A 435 -15.84 -12.97 18.59
C LEU A 435 -16.25 -13.47 20.00
N PRO A 436 -17.55 -13.43 20.34
CA PRO A 436 -18.01 -13.89 21.64
C PRO A 436 -17.89 -15.41 21.80
N THR A 437 -17.50 -15.85 23.00
CA THR A 437 -17.42 -17.28 23.32
C THR A 437 -18.80 -17.94 23.33
N GLY A 438 -18.90 -19.12 22.72
CA GLY A 438 -20.11 -19.94 22.69
C GLY A 438 -21.17 -19.50 21.68
N VAL A 439 -20.94 -18.41 20.94
CA VAL A 439 -21.87 -17.90 19.93
C VAL A 439 -21.45 -18.41 18.55
N ALA A 440 -22.43 -18.95 17.81
CA ALA A 440 -22.26 -19.33 16.43
C ALA A 440 -22.39 -18.09 15.53
N VAL A 441 -21.33 -17.77 14.79
CA VAL A 441 -21.25 -16.60 13.91
C VAL A 441 -21.21 -17.09 12.46
N PRO A 442 -22.26 -16.83 11.65
CA PRO A 442 -22.22 -17.10 10.22
C PRO A 442 -21.32 -16.08 9.52
N LEU A 443 -20.58 -16.54 8.51
CA LEU A 443 -19.62 -15.75 7.73
C LEU A 443 -19.83 -15.99 6.23
N SER A 444 -19.52 -14.99 5.40
CA SER A 444 -19.62 -15.05 3.93
C SER A 444 -20.93 -15.72 3.46
N GLY A 445 -22.07 -15.12 3.80
CA GLY A 445 -23.39 -15.61 3.40
C GLY A 445 -23.79 -17.00 3.94
N GLY A 446 -23.01 -17.60 4.85
CA GLY A 446 -23.24 -18.93 5.40
C GLY A 446 -22.22 -19.99 4.96
N ASP A 447 -21.18 -19.61 4.22
CA ASP A 447 -20.09 -20.49 3.81
C ASP A 447 -19.30 -21.05 4.99
N PHE A 448 -19.25 -20.32 6.10
CA PHE A 448 -18.71 -20.81 7.37
C PHE A 448 -19.64 -20.46 8.53
N THR A 449 -19.67 -21.34 9.52
CA THR A 449 -20.13 -21.00 10.88
C THR A 449 -18.95 -21.14 11.84
N LEU A 450 -18.63 -20.06 12.53
CA LEU A 450 -17.54 -19.98 13.49
C LEU A 450 -18.06 -20.07 14.91
N THR A 451 -17.34 -20.72 15.81
CA THR A 451 -17.63 -20.66 17.25
C THR A 451 -16.35 -20.70 18.06
N VAL A 452 -16.09 -19.65 18.83
CA VAL A 452 -15.05 -19.68 19.85
C VAL A 452 -15.56 -20.52 21.01
N ARG A 453 -14.98 -21.70 21.24
CA ARG A 453 -15.41 -22.64 22.27
C ARG A 453 -14.88 -22.27 23.66
N GLY A 454 -13.71 -21.65 23.71
CA GLY A 454 -13.11 -21.18 24.95
C GLY A 454 -11.78 -20.48 24.70
N VAL A 455 -11.40 -19.63 25.64
CA VAL A 455 -10.15 -18.87 25.62
C VAL A 455 -9.49 -19.00 26.98
N ASP A 456 -8.20 -19.31 26.99
CA ASP A 456 -7.36 -19.26 28.18
C ASP A 456 -5.99 -18.63 27.86
N GLY A 457 -5.09 -18.58 28.85
CA GLY A 457 -3.77 -17.98 28.67
C GLY A 457 -2.84 -18.74 27.71
N GLY A 458 -3.19 -19.98 27.35
CA GLY A 458 -2.43 -20.82 26.42
C GLY A 458 -2.96 -20.79 24.98
N GLY A 459 -4.24 -20.44 24.79
CA GLY A 459 -4.81 -20.29 23.44
C GLY A 459 -6.33 -20.15 23.42
N ALA A 460 -6.87 -20.01 22.20
CA ALA A 460 -8.30 -19.99 21.94
C ALA A 460 -8.71 -21.22 21.10
N VAL A 461 -9.68 -21.99 21.58
CA VAL A 461 -10.25 -23.12 20.82
C VAL A 461 -11.35 -22.58 19.92
N VAL A 462 -11.18 -22.74 18.61
CA VAL A 462 -12.14 -22.29 17.60
C VAL A 462 -12.64 -23.48 16.81
N GLU A 463 -13.95 -23.61 16.72
CA GLU A 463 -14.63 -24.52 15.83
C GLU A 463 -15.07 -23.79 14.57
N VAL A 464 -14.82 -24.42 13.42
CA VAL A 464 -15.25 -23.94 12.11
C VAL A 464 -16.04 -25.04 11.45
N VAL A 465 -17.25 -24.71 11.00
CA VAL A 465 -18.13 -25.58 10.23
C VAL A 465 -18.27 -24.97 8.84
N PRO A 466 -17.51 -25.43 7.84
CA PRO A 466 -17.72 -25.03 6.45
C PRO A 466 -19.05 -25.55 5.93
N ALA A 467 -19.69 -24.79 5.05
CA ALA A 467 -20.84 -25.26 4.31
C ALA A 467 -20.45 -26.45 3.44
N THR A 468 -21.29 -27.48 3.43
CA THR A 468 -21.17 -28.56 2.45
C THR A 468 -21.47 -27.97 1.08
N ARG A 469 -20.55 -28.07 0.11
CA ARG A 469 -20.93 -27.81 -1.28
C ARG A 469 -22.11 -28.72 -1.61
N PRO A 470 -23.21 -28.21 -2.18
CA PRO A 470 -24.17 -29.07 -2.84
C PRO A 470 -23.37 -29.93 -3.83
N ALA A 471 -23.56 -31.24 -3.79
CA ALA A 471 -23.09 -32.08 -4.87
C ALA A 471 -23.80 -31.57 -6.14
N THR A 472 -23.14 -30.71 -6.91
CA THR A 472 -23.60 -30.43 -8.26
C THR A 472 -23.64 -31.78 -8.93
N ALA A 473 -24.84 -32.19 -9.32
CA ALA A 473 -25.06 -33.37 -10.14
C ALA A 473 -24.01 -33.30 -11.24
N ALA A 474 -23.12 -34.30 -11.30
CA ALA A 474 -22.15 -34.44 -12.36
C ALA A 474 -22.87 -34.09 -13.65
N ALA A 475 -22.47 -32.99 -14.29
CA ALA A 475 -23.09 -32.54 -15.53
C ALA A 475 -23.13 -33.77 -16.43
N ALA A 476 -24.33 -34.25 -16.74
CA ALA A 476 -24.51 -35.37 -17.63
C ALA A 476 -23.78 -34.97 -18.91
N VAL A 477 -22.68 -35.66 -19.20
CA VAL A 477 -21.96 -35.52 -20.46
C VAL A 477 -23.02 -35.67 -21.55
N PRO A 478 -23.29 -34.65 -22.39
CA PRO A 478 -24.22 -34.81 -23.47
C PRO A 478 -23.68 -35.93 -24.36
N ALA A 479 -24.45 -37.01 -24.50
CA ALA A 479 -24.13 -38.09 -25.41
C ALA A 479 -23.94 -37.50 -26.80
N GLN A 480 -22.71 -37.59 -27.31
CA GLN A 480 -22.34 -37.14 -28.64
C GLN A 480 -23.20 -37.90 -29.67
N PRO A 481 -23.84 -37.23 -30.66
CA PRO A 481 -24.64 -37.93 -31.65
C PRO A 481 -23.76 -38.86 -32.48
N ALA A 482 -24.17 -40.14 -32.57
CA ALA A 482 -23.54 -41.12 -33.43
C ALA A 482 -23.59 -40.64 -34.90
N GLN A 483 -22.44 -40.29 -35.46
CA GLN A 483 -22.31 -40.11 -36.89
C GLN A 483 -22.15 -41.48 -37.56
N GLY A 484 -23.12 -41.79 -38.42
CA GLY A 484 -23.19 -43.01 -39.19
C GLY A 484 -22.04 -43.16 -40.18
N SER A 485 -21.52 -44.37 -40.17
CA SER A 485 -20.78 -45.09 -41.21
C SER A 485 -20.84 -44.50 -42.62
N SER A 486 -19.67 -44.26 -43.21
CA SER A 486 -19.45 -44.60 -44.62
C SER A 486 -18.15 -45.40 -44.75
N ALA A 487 -18.28 -46.58 -45.34
CA ALA A 487 -17.21 -47.54 -45.54
C ALA A 487 -16.36 -47.17 -46.76
N GLY A 488 -15.04 -47.23 -46.62
CA GLY A 488 -14.09 -47.07 -47.71
C GLY A 488 -12.85 -47.96 -47.49
N ARG A 489 -12.89 -49.15 -48.09
CA ARG A 489 -11.83 -50.16 -48.25
C ARG A 489 -10.39 -49.61 -48.38
N GLY A 490 -9.42 -50.31 -47.78
CA GLY A 490 -8.04 -50.36 -48.30
C GLY A 490 -6.91 -50.78 -47.35
N THR A 491 -6.71 -52.10 -47.21
CA THR A 491 -5.41 -52.84 -47.06
C THR A 491 -4.30 -52.34 -46.10
N ALA A 492 -3.98 -53.18 -45.10
CA ALA A 492 -2.64 -53.32 -44.48
C ALA A 492 -1.64 -53.89 -45.51
N THR A 493 -0.31 -53.71 -45.44
CA THR A 493 0.68 -54.16 -44.41
C THR A 493 2.11 -53.67 -44.84
N PRO A 494 3.26 -54.00 -44.19
CA PRO A 494 3.92 -53.43 -42.99
C PRO A 494 5.40 -52.97 -43.23
N ALA A 495 6.08 -52.45 -42.19
CA ALA A 495 7.50 -52.69 -41.83
C ALA A 495 7.91 -51.66 -40.75
N GLY A 496 8.71 -51.94 -39.73
CA GLY A 496 9.47 -53.13 -39.35
C GLY A 496 10.24 -52.81 -38.06
N ASP A 497 10.48 -53.86 -37.28
CA ASP A 497 11.16 -53.87 -35.98
C ASP A 497 12.59 -53.31 -35.96
N ALA A 498 13.00 -52.82 -34.79
CA ALA A 498 14.33 -53.08 -34.24
C ALA A 498 14.35 -53.01 -32.70
N GLY A 499 14.16 -54.18 -32.05
CA GLY A 499 15.10 -54.78 -31.10
C GLY A 499 15.49 -54.08 -29.77
N PRO A 500 15.35 -54.74 -28.61
CA PRO A 500 15.74 -54.23 -27.29
C PRO A 500 17.18 -54.59 -26.91
N VAL A 501 17.80 -53.81 -26.00
CA VAL A 501 19.01 -54.23 -25.27
C VAL A 501 18.84 -54.02 -23.77
N VAL A 502 19.03 -55.11 -23.03
CA VAL A 502 19.04 -55.24 -21.58
C VAL A 502 20.46 -54.94 -21.04
N GLY A 503 20.56 -54.30 -19.86
CA GLY A 503 21.83 -54.16 -19.15
C GLY A 503 21.72 -53.61 -17.71
N THR A 504 21.45 -54.52 -16.77
CA THR A 504 21.98 -54.61 -15.37
C THR A 504 22.16 -53.35 -14.49
N ALA A 505 21.49 -53.36 -13.33
CA ALA A 505 21.81 -52.54 -12.15
C ALA A 505 23.03 -53.11 -11.36
N PRO A 506 23.68 -52.29 -10.51
CA PRO A 506 23.35 -52.37 -9.08
C PRO A 506 23.41 -51.05 -8.28
N GLY A 507 22.54 -50.96 -7.27
CA GLY A 507 22.80 -50.44 -5.91
C GLY A 507 23.23 -48.98 -5.70
N GLY A 508 22.36 -48.18 -5.08
CA GLY A 508 22.76 -46.91 -4.44
C GLY A 508 21.57 -46.05 -4.01
N THR A 509 21.29 -46.05 -2.71
CA THR A 509 20.20 -45.33 -2.03
C THR A 509 20.40 -43.81 -1.99
N ALA A 510 19.41 -43.04 -2.48
CA ALA A 510 18.96 -41.75 -1.94
C ALA A 510 17.83 -41.18 -2.83
N GLN A 511 16.58 -41.43 -2.46
CA GLN A 511 15.43 -40.81 -3.12
C GLN A 511 15.08 -39.50 -2.41
N ALA A 512 15.33 -38.38 -3.07
CA ALA A 512 14.58 -37.15 -2.89
C ALA A 512 13.26 -37.27 -3.68
N PRO A 513 12.10 -36.84 -3.16
CA PRO A 513 10.88 -36.83 -3.96
C PRO A 513 10.92 -35.65 -4.93
N LEU A 514 10.98 -35.98 -6.22
CA LEU A 514 10.73 -35.10 -7.36
C LEU A 514 9.27 -34.63 -7.33
N ALA A 515 9.05 -33.33 -7.12
CA ALA A 515 7.79 -32.68 -7.47
C ALA A 515 7.85 -32.28 -8.95
N TRP A 516 7.26 -33.11 -9.82
CA TRP A 516 6.90 -32.70 -11.18
C TRP A 516 5.52 -32.04 -11.10
N ALA A 517 5.44 -30.75 -11.37
CA ALA A 517 4.22 -30.09 -11.84
C ALA A 517 4.47 -29.67 -13.30
N PRO A 518 3.58 -29.97 -14.26
CA PRO A 518 3.74 -29.46 -15.61
C PRO A 518 3.54 -27.94 -15.58
N ALA A 519 4.46 -27.20 -16.20
CA ALA A 519 4.24 -25.79 -16.50
C ALA A 519 3.04 -25.67 -17.44
N VAL A 520 1.94 -25.13 -16.94
CA VAL A 520 0.87 -24.60 -17.79
C VAL A 520 1.34 -23.22 -18.21
N GLU A 521 1.71 -23.09 -19.47
CA GLU A 521 1.99 -21.80 -20.11
C GLU A 521 0.66 -21.05 -20.22
N LEU A 522 0.34 -20.23 -19.22
CA LEU A 522 -0.75 -19.26 -19.32
C LEU A 522 -0.27 -18.15 -20.25
N ALA A 523 -0.66 -18.25 -21.52
CA ALA A 523 -0.58 -17.13 -22.45
C ALA A 523 -1.46 -15.99 -21.90
N VAL A 524 -0.82 -14.99 -21.27
CA VAL A 524 -1.46 -13.74 -20.90
C VAL A 524 -1.83 -13.02 -22.19
N PRO A 525 -3.12 -12.76 -22.48
CA PRO A 525 -3.47 -11.93 -23.63
C PRO A 525 -2.96 -10.52 -23.37
N ARG A 526 -2.35 -9.89 -24.38
CA ARG A 526 -2.18 -8.44 -24.41
C ARG A 526 -3.58 -7.81 -24.37
N ALA A 527 -4.00 -7.34 -23.21
CA ALA A 527 -5.24 -6.59 -23.07
C ALA A 527 -4.94 -5.12 -23.33
N SER A 528 -5.19 -4.66 -24.55
CA SER A 528 -5.53 -3.26 -24.79
C SER A 528 -6.94 -3.07 -24.23
N ILE A 529 -7.12 -2.28 -23.17
CA ILE A 529 -8.43 -1.92 -22.63
C ILE A 529 -8.88 -0.64 -23.34
N PRO A 530 -9.84 -0.69 -24.29
CA PRO A 530 -10.40 0.54 -24.85
C PRO A 530 -11.40 1.11 -23.85
N LEU A 531 -11.11 2.31 -23.33
CA LEU A 531 -12.09 3.11 -22.59
C LEU A 531 -13.17 3.60 -23.58
N GLU A 532 -14.45 3.32 -23.33
CA GLU A 532 -15.54 3.91 -24.10
C GLU A 532 -15.69 5.41 -23.77
N PRO A 533 -15.91 6.29 -24.75
CA PRO A 533 -16.16 7.69 -24.49
C PRO A 533 -17.54 7.86 -23.85
N VAL A 534 -17.57 8.40 -22.62
CA VAL A 534 -18.83 8.79 -21.96
C VAL A 534 -19.43 9.96 -22.74
N GLY A 535 -20.49 9.66 -23.51
CA GLY A 535 -21.33 10.67 -24.13
C GLY A 535 -22.19 11.37 -23.08
N ASP A 536 -22.29 12.70 -23.20
CA ASP A 536 -23.15 13.56 -22.38
C ASP A 536 -24.61 13.07 -22.41
N SER A 537 -25.02 12.31 -21.38
CA SER A 537 -26.42 12.03 -21.10
C SER A 537 -26.96 13.05 -20.11
N SER A 538 -27.41 14.19 -20.64
CA SER A 538 -28.30 15.10 -19.94
C SER A 538 -29.66 14.43 -19.72
N SER A 539 -29.92 13.92 -18.52
CA SER A 539 -31.27 13.50 -18.13
C SER A 539 -32.05 14.72 -17.62
N SER A 540 -33.06 15.09 -18.39
CA SER A 540 -34.07 16.09 -18.07
C SER A 540 -34.91 15.67 -16.86
N SER A 541 -34.89 16.49 -15.81
CA SER A 541 -35.92 16.51 -14.77
C SER A 541 -36.50 17.92 -14.72
N GLY A 542 -37.63 18.10 -15.40
CA GLY A 542 -38.41 19.33 -15.34
C GLY A 542 -38.92 19.57 -13.92
N GLY A 543 -38.45 20.66 -13.31
CA GLY A 543 -38.97 21.22 -12.06
C GLY A 543 -39.18 22.72 -12.24
N VAL A 544 -40.43 23.13 -12.11
CA VAL A 544 -40.93 24.50 -12.32
C VAL A 544 -40.20 25.51 -11.43
N LEU A 545 -39.63 26.54 -12.05
CA LEU A 545 -39.09 27.73 -11.39
C LEU A 545 -40.22 28.69 -10.98
N LEU A 546 -40.26 29.05 -9.70
CA LEU A 546 -40.82 30.30 -9.20
C LEU A 546 -39.74 30.98 -8.34
N PRO A 547 -39.44 32.29 -8.53
CA PRO A 547 -38.37 32.97 -7.81
C PRO A 547 -38.92 33.60 -6.52
N VAL A 548 -38.28 33.32 -5.38
CA VAL A 548 -38.38 34.18 -4.19
C VAL A 548 -36.97 34.54 -3.75
N ALA A 549 -36.58 35.76 -4.10
CA ALA A 549 -35.42 36.43 -3.58
C ALA A 549 -35.76 37.11 -2.24
N GLY A 550 -34.82 37.07 -1.30
CA GLY A 550 -34.70 38.00 -0.19
C GLY A 550 -35.16 37.46 1.17
N SER A 551 -34.21 37.31 2.11
CA SER A 551 -34.29 37.78 3.52
C SER A 551 -33.38 36.96 4.45
N VAL A 552 -32.08 37.30 4.57
CA VAL A 552 -31.27 36.97 5.76
C VAL A 552 -30.33 38.13 6.09
N LEU A 553 -30.89 39.21 6.65
CA LEU A 553 -30.15 40.25 7.40
C LEU A 553 -30.97 40.68 8.64
N GLY A 554 -31.57 39.69 9.33
CA GLY A 554 -32.51 39.92 10.44
C GLY A 554 -32.20 39.15 11.73
N GLY A 555 -31.04 38.51 11.86
CA GLY A 555 -30.67 37.72 13.05
C GLY A 555 -29.86 38.48 14.11
N SER A 556 -29.10 39.50 13.71
CA SER A 556 -28.05 40.07 14.57
C SER A 556 -28.51 41.20 15.50
N VAL A 557 -29.71 41.75 15.30
CA VAL A 557 -30.23 42.91 16.08
C VAL A 557 -31.09 42.48 17.27
N LEU A 558 -31.70 41.28 17.25
CA LEU A 558 -32.57 40.80 18.34
C LEU A 558 -31.79 40.24 19.54
N LEU A 559 -30.58 39.70 19.33
CA LEU A 559 -29.70 39.23 20.40
C LEU A 559 -29.05 40.38 21.19
N LEU A 560 -28.71 41.50 20.53
CA LEU A 560 -28.11 42.66 21.18
C LEU A 560 -29.11 43.38 22.12
N VAL A 561 -30.40 43.42 21.76
CA VAL A 561 -31.45 44.05 22.58
C VAL A 561 -31.82 43.20 23.81
N GLN A 562 -31.73 41.87 23.72
CA GLN A 562 -31.98 40.98 24.86
C GLN A 562 -30.85 40.99 25.89
N VAL A 563 -29.59 41.13 25.45
CA VAL A 563 -28.43 41.24 26.35
C VAL A 563 -28.43 42.59 27.09
N LEU A 564 -28.79 43.69 26.43
CA LEU A 564 -28.88 45.01 27.04
C LEU A 564 -30.07 45.16 28.02
N ARG A 565 -31.18 44.42 27.82
CA ARG A 565 -32.30 44.38 28.78
C ARG A 565 -31.99 43.57 30.04
N ARG A 566 -31.20 42.50 29.95
CA ARG A 566 -30.80 41.70 31.12
C ARG A 566 -29.78 42.41 32.01
N HIS A 567 -28.97 43.32 31.46
CA HIS A 567 -28.01 44.10 32.23
C HIS A 567 -28.64 45.26 33.03
N ARG A 568 -29.80 45.79 32.61
CA ARG A 568 -30.51 46.88 33.31
C ARG A 568 -31.42 46.42 34.46
N LEU A 569 -31.67 45.11 34.61
CA LEU A 569 -32.48 44.55 35.71
C LEU A 569 -31.64 44.00 36.87
N ARG A 570 -30.31 44.16 36.83
CA ARG A 570 -29.39 43.70 37.89
C ARG A 570 -28.68 44.85 38.64
N GLN A 571 -29.05 46.10 38.40
CA GLN A 571 -28.53 47.27 39.13
C GLN A 571 -29.63 48.25 39.58
N GLY A 572 -30.80 47.71 39.94
CA GLY A 572 -31.90 48.46 40.55
C GLY A 572 -32.45 47.71 41.74
#